data_AF-A0A554FUY9-F1
#
_entry.id   AF-A0A554FUY9-F1
#
_cell.length_a   1.000
_cell.length_b   1.000
_cell.length_c   1.000
_cell.angle_alpha   90.00
_cell.angle_beta   90.00
_cell.angle_gamma   90.00
#
_symmetry.space_group_name_H-M   'P 1'
#
loop_
_entity.id
_entity.type
_entity.pdbx_description
1 polymer ?
#
loop_
_entity_poly.entity_id
_entity_poly.type
_entity_poly.pdbx_seq_one_letter_code
_entity_poly.pdbx_strand_id
1 'polypeptide(L)'
;MSRIDVPGSSPLPPDPTLPEPGAPTPEPRVGPAGARRSSVSESSAAPPARNELRTYDGPPGAPPKPLPPGTAPGPAVSARELAALGGRTRAPSAPVPEDVYATLRSHLTRSLTNPFLTGGDVQAAHTALGTVPREAYRATLERMDREGLLATYVSRMDATSRQAFLEQAASNGVLQRRPGGVSGPLGLPGRPEVFTNDPKLPGALRDAVNAHATDTGRAAVVAHDAYLLRYGEAVARADSLRALRALGPPQALDLRETSLGLAWSDPQRERYESEWKAGLGRPQRSLVQAYEAVTARAQVLSGEKPAGAFLSAEASASHDLLHLKTEARASARGPVDVHAQAGVATKAGPLGLEVMTDAHGKVETQLQVDLGIASVSRDSEGKVELSLGAGPHARAHATLNPSTAEFGGGVSFAVSDKSGQHHAGLKLGYGLRGLTPERAAQAVRSDVPGLFSRPKDLDPGLTWDALPTERRALYERQGWTREEWAQDSRG
;
A
#
# COMPACT_ATOMS: atom_id res chain seq x y z
N MET A 1 -34.66 -42.34 12.03
CA MET A 1 -33.84 -41.44 12.86
C MET A 1 -33.40 -42.21 14.09
N SER A 2 -32.13 -42.63 14.15
CA SER A 2 -31.46 -43.18 15.33
C SER A 2 -29.96 -42.89 15.22
N ARG A 3 -29.39 -42.27 16.27
CA ARG A 3 -27.96 -42.01 16.46
C ARG A 3 -27.25 -43.28 16.95
N ILE A 4 -26.05 -43.52 16.44
CA ILE A 4 -25.02 -44.35 17.08
C ILE A 4 -23.70 -43.58 16.92
N ASP A 5 -23.11 -43.22 18.06
CA ASP A 5 -21.74 -42.71 18.16
C ASP A 5 -20.73 -43.86 18.11
N VAL A 6 -19.58 -43.65 17.48
CA VAL A 6 -18.34 -44.43 17.69
C VAL A 6 -17.15 -43.45 17.78
N PRO A 7 -16.17 -43.67 18.68
CA PRO A 7 -15.19 -42.67 19.09
C PRO A 7 -13.80 -42.85 18.46
N GLY A 8 -13.00 -41.79 18.55
CA GLY A 8 -11.55 -41.87 18.77
C GLY A 8 -10.65 -42.01 17.53
N SER A 9 -9.90 -40.95 17.23
CA SER A 9 -8.56 -41.05 16.63
C SER A 9 -7.75 -39.80 16.94
N SER A 10 -6.68 -39.99 17.71
CA SER A 10 -5.62 -39.03 17.97
C SER A 10 -4.89 -38.62 16.69
N PRO A 11 -4.26 -37.43 16.66
CA PRO A 11 -3.63 -36.89 15.45
C PRO A 11 -2.27 -37.56 15.18
N LEU A 12 -2.03 -37.95 13.93
CA LEU A 12 -0.71 -38.32 13.42
C LEU A 12 0.01 -37.08 12.84
N PRO A 13 1.35 -37.01 12.96
CA PRO A 13 2.18 -35.84 12.65
C PRO A 13 2.46 -35.71 11.14
N PRO A 14 2.94 -34.53 10.67
CA PRO A 14 3.26 -34.31 9.26
C PRO A 14 4.54 -35.05 8.84
N ASP A 15 4.46 -35.75 7.72
CA ASP A 15 5.57 -36.41 7.01
C ASP A 15 6.24 -35.42 6.00
N PRO A 16 7.37 -35.75 5.36
CA PRO A 16 8.57 -34.91 5.37
C PRO A 16 8.79 -34.16 4.04
N THR A 17 9.52 -33.05 4.15
CA THR A 17 10.01 -32.24 3.03
C THR A 17 10.92 -33.03 2.08
N LEU A 18 10.62 -32.97 0.78
CA LEU A 18 11.50 -33.38 -0.32
C LEU A 18 12.67 -32.38 -0.50
N PRO A 19 13.84 -32.83 -1.00
CA PRO A 19 15.08 -32.05 -1.03
C PRO A 19 15.20 -31.11 -2.24
N GLU A 20 15.78 -29.91 -2.02
CA GLU A 20 16.24 -28.99 -3.06
C GLU A 20 17.57 -29.44 -3.71
N PRO A 21 17.80 -29.16 -5.01
CA PRO A 21 19.10 -29.34 -5.64
C PRO A 21 19.92 -28.02 -5.68
N GLY A 22 21.12 -28.07 -5.09
CA GLY A 22 22.38 -27.57 -5.67
C GLY A 22 22.68 -26.06 -5.67
N ALA A 23 23.46 -25.62 -4.68
CA ALA A 23 24.36 -24.47 -4.81
C ALA A 23 25.78 -24.86 -4.31
N PRO A 24 26.87 -24.45 -4.99
CA PRO A 24 28.22 -24.95 -4.72
C PRO A 24 28.95 -24.25 -3.55
N THR A 25 29.80 -25.05 -2.90
CA THR A 25 30.66 -24.82 -1.73
C THR A 25 31.76 -23.76 -1.94
N PRO A 26 32.17 -22.99 -0.91
CA PRO A 26 33.40 -22.19 -0.94
C PRO A 26 34.61 -22.99 -0.40
N GLU A 27 35.74 -22.93 -1.12
CA GLU A 27 37.04 -23.48 -0.70
C GLU A 27 37.77 -22.57 0.32
N PRO A 28 38.63 -23.12 1.20
CA PRO A 28 39.55 -22.37 2.05
C PRO A 28 41.01 -22.42 1.53
N ARG A 29 41.72 -21.28 1.48
CA ARG A 29 43.20 -21.19 1.37
C ARG A 29 43.71 -19.96 2.15
N VAL A 30 44.39 -20.12 3.29
CA VAL A 30 45.85 -20.26 3.50
C VAL A 30 46.64 -18.97 3.24
N GLY A 31 47.16 -18.32 4.31
CA GLY A 31 48.26 -17.32 4.27
C GLY A 31 49.63 -18.01 4.10
N PRO A 32 50.79 -17.30 3.98
CA PRO A 32 51.47 -16.74 5.17
C PRO A 32 52.48 -15.56 4.90
N ALA A 33 53.30 -15.26 5.92
CA ALA A 33 54.50 -14.39 6.03
C ALA A 33 54.23 -12.99 6.62
N GLY A 34 54.84 -12.51 7.71
CA GLY A 34 56.02 -12.95 8.46
C GLY A 34 57.12 -11.90 8.39
N ALA A 35 57.16 -10.93 9.32
CA ALA A 35 58.37 -10.16 9.65
C ALA A 35 58.25 -9.49 11.03
N ARG A 36 59.05 -9.99 11.97
CA ARG A 36 59.43 -9.33 13.24
C ARG A 36 60.48 -8.24 12.97
N ARG A 37 60.46 -7.14 13.71
CA ARG A 37 61.66 -6.61 14.41
C ARG A 37 61.29 -5.61 15.51
N SER A 38 61.85 -5.88 16.67
CA SER A 38 61.84 -5.08 17.89
C SER A 38 62.84 -3.93 17.81
N SER A 39 62.56 -2.82 18.49
CA SER A 39 63.57 -2.13 19.29
C SER A 39 62.91 -1.41 20.48
N VAL A 40 63.45 -1.75 21.65
CA VAL A 40 63.21 -1.15 22.96
C VAL A 40 64.13 0.06 23.10
N SER A 41 63.66 1.11 23.76
CA SER A 41 64.52 1.98 24.58
C SER A 41 63.68 2.55 25.72
N GLU A 42 63.93 2.04 26.92
CA GLU A 42 63.47 2.58 28.20
C GLU A 42 64.29 3.81 28.59
N SER A 43 63.65 4.81 29.23
CA SER A 43 64.27 5.49 30.36
C SER A 43 63.23 6.13 31.30
N SER A 44 63.27 5.63 32.54
CA SER A 44 62.69 6.00 33.84
C SER A 44 61.92 7.30 34.11
N ALA A 45 60.70 7.10 34.64
CA ALA A 45 60.13 7.56 35.95
C ALA A 45 59.93 9.05 36.32
N ALA A 46 58.65 9.49 36.44
CA ALA A 46 57.98 10.05 37.64
C ALA A 46 56.50 10.49 37.33
N PRO A 47 55.51 10.40 38.26
CA PRO A 47 54.10 10.78 38.03
C PRO A 47 53.74 12.15 38.69
N PRO A 48 52.46 12.61 38.67
CA PRO A 48 51.75 13.27 37.58
C PRO A 48 51.49 14.76 37.88
N ALA A 49 51.75 15.66 36.92
CA ALA A 49 51.30 17.04 37.00
C ALA A 49 49.86 17.18 36.44
N ARG A 50 48.97 17.76 37.23
CA ARG A 50 47.61 18.20 36.86
C ARG A 50 47.62 18.94 35.53
N ASN A 51 46.84 18.47 34.56
CA ASN A 51 46.45 19.26 33.39
C ASN A 51 45.36 20.26 33.80
N GLU A 52 45.77 21.41 34.33
CA GLU A 52 44.91 22.59 34.42
C GLU A 52 44.84 23.23 33.02
N LEU A 53 43.72 23.05 32.32
CA LEU A 53 43.45 23.74 31.05
C LEU A 53 43.18 25.22 31.34
N ARG A 54 44.15 26.08 31.03
CA ARG A 54 43.92 27.54 30.96
C ARG A 54 43.01 27.87 29.78
N THR A 55 42.10 28.82 30.01
CA THR A 55 41.28 29.41 28.95
C THR A 55 42.18 30.14 27.95
N TYR A 56 41.90 29.99 26.66
CA TYR A 56 42.64 30.63 25.57
C TYR A 56 42.43 32.15 25.62
N ASP A 57 43.48 32.91 25.94
CA ASP A 57 43.46 34.38 26.08
C ASP A 57 43.50 35.15 24.74
N GLY A 58 43.15 34.51 23.62
CA GLY A 58 43.14 35.16 22.31
C GLY A 58 44.54 35.46 21.75
N PRO A 59 44.63 35.91 20.49
CA PRO A 59 45.90 36.20 19.83
C PRO A 59 46.61 37.42 20.46
N PRO A 60 47.95 37.45 20.47
CA PRO A 60 48.72 38.46 21.18
C PRO A 60 48.53 39.85 20.56
N GLY A 61 48.01 40.81 21.35
CA GLY A 61 47.96 42.23 20.97
C GLY A 61 46.67 43.00 21.30
N ALA A 62 45.62 42.37 21.83
CA ALA A 62 44.41 43.10 22.23
C ALA A 62 44.52 43.63 23.68
N PRO A 63 44.20 44.91 23.95
CA PRO A 63 44.18 45.43 25.32
C PRO A 63 43.05 44.81 26.15
N PRO A 64 43.26 44.55 27.46
CA PRO A 64 42.25 43.95 28.31
C PRO A 64 41.04 44.88 28.45
N LYS A 65 39.86 44.37 28.08
CA LYS A 65 38.59 45.07 28.25
C LYS A 65 38.20 45.00 29.74
N PRO A 66 37.89 46.11 30.43
CA PRO A 66 37.45 46.06 31.82
C PRO A 66 36.10 45.34 31.91
N LEU A 67 35.98 44.36 32.83
CA LEU A 67 34.67 43.80 33.19
C LEU A 67 33.84 44.89 33.90
N PRO A 68 32.53 44.99 33.63
CA PRO A 68 31.63 45.84 34.41
C PRO A 68 31.52 45.31 35.85
N PRO A 69 31.46 46.19 36.87
CA PRO A 69 31.33 45.78 38.26
C PRO A 69 29.90 45.28 38.51
N GLY A 70 29.73 44.02 38.91
CA GLY A 70 28.44 43.48 39.32
C GLY A 70 28.22 41.98 39.15
N THR A 71 29.15 41.24 38.53
CA THR A 71 28.97 39.79 38.34
C THR A 71 29.35 39.04 39.60
N ALA A 72 28.36 38.73 40.44
CA ALA A 72 28.51 37.73 41.49
C ALA A 72 28.89 36.38 40.85
N PRO A 73 29.92 35.67 41.34
CA PRO A 73 30.25 34.36 40.82
C PRO A 73 29.11 33.39 41.14
N GLY A 74 28.42 32.91 40.11
CA GLY A 74 27.47 31.80 40.24
C GLY A 74 28.17 30.53 40.75
N PRO A 75 27.42 29.55 41.28
CA PRO A 75 28.00 28.35 41.87
C PRO A 75 28.85 27.61 40.83
N ALA A 76 30.09 27.26 41.22
CA ALA A 76 31.01 26.53 40.39
C ALA A 76 30.50 25.09 40.18
N VAL A 77 30.03 24.79 38.97
CA VAL A 77 29.62 23.44 38.56
C VAL A 77 30.86 22.66 38.14
N SER A 78 31.03 21.46 38.68
CA SER A 78 32.21 20.64 38.41
C SER A 78 32.20 20.08 36.97
N ALA A 79 33.38 19.83 36.40
CA ALA A 79 33.52 19.24 35.05
C ALA A 79 32.82 17.88 34.91
N ARG A 80 32.65 17.16 36.03
CA ARG A 80 31.92 15.89 36.09
C ARG A 80 30.40 16.07 35.97
N GLU A 81 29.85 17.15 36.53
CA GLU A 81 28.44 17.51 36.38
C GLU A 81 28.13 18.05 34.98
N LEU A 82 29.05 18.81 34.38
CA LEU A 82 28.94 19.26 32.98
C LEU A 82 28.99 18.09 31.98
N ALA A 83 29.80 17.05 32.26
CA ALA A 83 29.84 15.83 31.47
C ALA A 83 28.56 14.98 31.63
N ALA A 84 28.00 14.90 32.85
CA ALA A 84 26.73 14.23 33.09
C ALA A 84 25.53 14.94 32.42
N LEU A 85 25.65 16.25 32.17
CA LEU A 85 24.62 17.09 31.53
C LEU A 85 24.86 17.32 30.02
N GLY A 86 25.84 16.65 29.41
CA GLY A 86 26.09 16.74 27.96
C GLY A 86 26.62 18.10 27.48
N GLY A 87 27.34 18.85 28.34
CA GLY A 87 28.14 20.00 27.91
C GLY A 87 27.40 21.31 27.65
N ARG A 88 26.15 21.50 28.11
CA ARG A 88 25.48 22.81 28.10
C ARG A 88 24.84 23.11 29.45
N THR A 89 25.04 24.32 29.95
CA THR A 89 24.30 24.83 31.10
C THR A 89 22.83 25.01 30.70
N ARG A 90 21.96 24.30 31.42
CA ARG A 90 20.50 24.38 31.28
C ARG A 90 20.08 25.83 31.52
N ALA A 91 19.33 26.43 30.60
CA ALA A 91 18.71 27.73 30.84
C ALA A 91 17.89 27.66 32.15
N PRO A 92 17.91 28.70 33.00
CA PRO A 92 17.14 28.69 34.24
C PRO A 92 15.68 28.44 33.91
N SER A 93 15.18 27.29 34.32
CA SER A 93 13.78 26.93 34.16
C SER A 93 12.97 27.83 35.09
N ALA A 94 11.91 28.47 34.58
CA ALA A 94 10.99 29.19 35.43
C ALA A 94 10.47 28.27 36.55
N PRO A 95 10.30 28.77 37.78
CA PRO A 95 9.79 27.98 38.88
C PRO A 95 8.39 27.45 38.54
N VAL A 96 8.11 26.22 38.96
CA VAL A 96 6.79 25.61 38.80
C VAL A 96 5.80 26.33 39.73
N PRO A 97 4.66 26.83 39.24
CA PRO A 97 3.62 27.40 40.10
C PRO A 97 3.07 26.33 41.05
N GLU A 98 3.38 26.45 42.34
CA GLU A 98 3.03 25.42 43.35
C GLU A 98 1.53 25.33 43.58
N ASP A 99 0.80 26.44 43.45
CA ASP A 99 -0.66 26.52 43.54
C ASP A 99 -1.32 25.67 42.44
N VAL A 100 -0.91 25.85 41.18
CA VAL A 100 -1.43 25.08 40.05
C VAL A 100 -1.00 23.61 40.16
N TYR A 101 0.24 23.35 40.60
CA TYR A 101 0.75 21.99 40.77
C TYR A 101 0.00 21.22 41.86
N ALA A 102 -0.36 21.88 42.97
CA ALA A 102 -1.17 21.28 44.02
C ALA A 102 -2.56 20.88 43.50
N THR A 103 -3.19 21.73 42.67
CA THR A 103 -4.46 21.41 42.01
C THR A 103 -4.33 20.21 41.09
N LEU A 104 -3.30 20.18 40.22
CA LEU A 104 -3.03 19.03 39.33
C LEU A 104 -2.87 17.73 40.12
N ARG A 105 -2.09 17.79 41.21
CA ARG A 105 -1.88 16.64 42.09
C ARG A 105 -3.19 16.19 42.74
N SER A 106 -4.04 17.10 43.20
CA SER A 106 -5.32 16.74 43.83
C SER A 106 -6.28 16.01 42.88
N HIS A 107 -6.28 16.35 41.59
CA HIS A 107 -7.13 15.69 40.60
C HIS A 107 -6.57 14.35 40.12
N LEU A 108 -5.24 14.21 40.08
CA LEU A 108 -4.58 13.03 39.52
C LEU A 108 -4.17 11.99 40.56
N THR A 109 -4.15 12.36 41.86
CA THR A 109 -3.82 11.43 42.94
C THR A 109 -5.09 10.76 43.47
N ARG A 110 -5.06 9.42 43.52
CA ARG A 110 -6.17 8.66 44.10
C ARG A 110 -6.20 8.80 45.61
N SER A 111 -7.40 8.83 46.17
CA SER A 111 -7.64 8.82 47.60
C SER A 111 -8.67 7.74 47.95
N LEU A 112 -8.78 7.40 49.24
CA LEU A 112 -9.77 6.44 49.72
C LEU A 112 -11.22 6.87 49.40
N THR A 113 -11.46 8.16 49.23
CA THR A 113 -12.76 8.73 48.85
C THR A 113 -12.96 8.88 47.34
N ASN A 114 -11.90 8.85 46.54
CA ASN A 114 -11.97 8.82 45.07
C ASN A 114 -11.01 7.75 44.48
N PRO A 115 -11.44 6.47 44.41
CA PRO A 115 -10.58 5.37 44.00
C PRO A 115 -10.36 5.29 42.47
N PHE A 116 -11.18 5.97 41.67
CA PHE A 116 -11.13 5.92 40.22
C PHE A 116 -10.96 7.31 39.61
N LEU A 117 -10.00 7.46 38.71
CA LEU A 117 -9.89 8.67 37.90
C LEU A 117 -10.95 8.65 36.81
N THR A 118 -11.75 9.72 36.77
CA THR A 118 -12.83 9.90 35.80
C THR A 118 -12.38 10.82 34.64
N GLY A 119 -13.18 10.88 33.57
CA GLY A 119 -12.94 11.85 32.49
C GLY A 119 -13.01 13.31 32.96
N GLY A 120 -13.82 13.58 33.99
CA GLY A 120 -13.90 14.90 34.63
C GLY A 120 -12.59 15.30 35.31
N ASP A 121 -11.89 14.36 35.95
CA ASP A 121 -10.58 14.62 36.58
C ASP A 121 -9.51 14.94 35.52
N VAL A 122 -9.54 14.26 34.37
CA VAL A 122 -8.66 14.54 33.22
C VAL A 122 -8.95 15.92 32.64
N GLN A 123 -10.23 16.30 32.51
CA GLN A 123 -10.60 17.62 32.01
C GLN A 123 -10.21 18.75 32.98
N ALA A 124 -10.39 18.53 34.30
CA ALA A 124 -9.96 19.46 35.34
C ALA A 124 -8.43 19.63 35.34
N ALA A 125 -7.68 18.52 35.23
CA ALA A 125 -6.24 18.56 35.10
C ALA A 125 -5.78 19.26 33.80
N HIS A 126 -6.47 19.03 32.69
CA HIS A 126 -6.20 19.72 31.42
C HIS A 126 -6.37 21.24 31.56
N THR A 127 -7.47 21.66 32.19
CA THR A 127 -7.78 23.08 32.43
C THR A 127 -6.75 23.74 33.35
N ALA A 128 -6.35 23.05 34.43
CA ALA A 128 -5.31 23.52 35.32
C ALA A 128 -3.94 23.62 34.63
N LEU A 129 -3.60 22.71 33.71
CA LEU A 129 -2.41 22.86 32.88
C LEU A 129 -2.48 24.09 31.97
N GLY A 130 -3.67 24.48 31.52
CA GLY A 130 -3.89 25.66 30.68
C GLY A 130 -3.64 27.00 31.37
N THR A 131 -3.63 27.05 32.72
CA THR A 131 -3.32 28.27 33.47
C THR A 131 -1.83 28.46 33.75
N VAL A 132 -1.00 27.45 33.46
CA VAL A 132 0.44 27.50 33.68
C VAL A 132 1.09 28.47 32.68
N PRO A 133 1.95 29.41 33.12
CA PRO A 133 2.69 30.28 32.22
C PRO A 133 3.55 29.49 31.24
N ARG A 134 3.61 29.95 29.99
CA ARG A 134 4.34 29.28 28.90
C ARG A 134 5.77 28.86 29.27
N GLU A 135 6.48 29.74 29.98
CA GLU A 135 7.87 29.53 30.43
C GLU A 135 8.01 28.43 31.50
N ALA A 136 6.98 28.20 32.31
CA ALA A 136 6.94 27.18 33.37
C ALA A 136 6.28 25.87 32.91
N TYR A 137 5.61 25.87 31.76
CA TYR A 137 4.84 24.72 31.26
C TYR A 137 5.70 23.46 31.10
N ARG A 138 6.88 23.58 30.47
CA ARG A 138 7.82 22.45 30.32
C ARG A 138 8.29 21.90 31.66
N ALA A 139 8.67 22.79 32.58
CA ALA A 139 9.14 22.43 33.91
C ALA A 139 8.08 21.66 34.70
N THR A 140 6.82 22.09 34.55
CA THR A 140 5.64 21.47 35.16
C THR A 140 5.45 20.06 34.64
N LEU A 141 5.50 19.85 33.32
CA LEU A 141 5.40 18.51 32.72
C LEU A 141 6.54 17.58 33.17
N GLU A 142 7.77 18.07 33.24
CA GLU A 142 8.92 17.29 33.73
C GLU A 142 8.79 16.93 35.21
N ARG A 143 8.18 17.79 36.03
CA ARG A 143 7.86 17.47 37.43
C ARG A 143 6.76 16.41 37.52
N MET A 144 5.68 16.56 36.75
CA MET A 144 4.60 15.57 36.69
C MET A 144 5.09 14.20 36.23
N ASP A 145 6.04 14.15 35.31
CA ASP A 145 6.65 12.89 34.82
C ASP A 145 7.47 12.21 35.91
N ARG A 146 8.32 12.98 36.63
CA ARG A 146 9.09 12.46 37.77
C ARG A 146 8.21 11.93 38.89
N GLU A 147 7.05 12.54 39.11
CA GLU A 147 6.08 12.11 40.13
C GLU A 147 5.07 11.06 39.60
N GLY A 148 5.18 10.62 38.34
CA GLY A 148 4.29 9.63 37.71
C GLY A 148 2.86 10.13 37.41
N LEU A 149 2.58 11.40 37.68
CA LEU A 149 1.29 12.03 37.42
C LEU A 149 1.03 12.21 35.93
N LEU A 150 2.08 12.48 35.13
CA LEU A 150 1.94 12.66 33.68
C LEU A 150 1.51 11.36 32.99
N ALA A 151 2.12 10.23 33.34
CA ALA A 151 1.72 8.93 32.83
C ALA A 151 0.27 8.58 33.20
N THR A 152 -0.11 8.87 34.44
CA THR A 152 -1.48 8.66 34.93
C THR A 152 -2.48 9.50 34.14
N TYR A 153 -2.18 10.77 33.92
CA TYR A 153 -2.99 11.71 33.16
C TYR A 153 -3.16 11.28 31.69
N VAL A 154 -2.07 10.97 31.00
CA VAL A 154 -2.07 10.55 29.59
C VAL A 154 -2.80 9.21 29.40
N SER A 155 -2.61 8.24 30.31
CA SER A 155 -3.21 6.90 30.19
C SER A 155 -4.74 6.88 30.18
N ARG A 156 -5.38 7.98 30.59
CA ARG A 156 -6.84 8.12 30.68
C ARG A 156 -7.43 9.02 29.60
N MET A 157 -6.62 9.55 28.68
CA MET A 157 -7.09 10.39 27.59
C MET A 157 -7.66 9.56 26.43
N ASP A 158 -8.84 9.93 25.97
CA ASP A 158 -9.33 9.56 24.65
C ASP A 158 -8.58 10.34 23.54
N ALA A 159 -8.89 10.04 22.27
CA ALA A 159 -8.22 10.66 21.13
C ALA A 159 -8.41 12.19 21.10
N THR A 160 -9.61 12.66 21.41
CA THR A 160 -9.96 14.09 21.42
C THR A 160 -9.21 14.84 22.52
N SER A 161 -9.20 14.33 23.76
CA SER A 161 -8.48 14.96 24.87
C SER A 161 -6.97 14.93 24.65
N ARG A 162 -6.45 13.84 24.07
CA ARG A 162 -5.03 13.74 23.70
C ARG A 162 -4.66 14.79 22.65
N GLN A 163 -5.47 14.99 21.62
CA GLN A 163 -5.24 16.05 20.63
C GLN A 163 -5.20 17.43 21.29
N ALA A 164 -6.21 17.78 22.11
CA ALA A 164 -6.25 19.06 22.81
C ALA A 164 -5.02 19.28 23.71
N PHE A 165 -4.58 18.24 24.42
CA PHE A 165 -3.36 18.27 25.23
C PHE A 165 -2.09 18.52 24.39
N LEU A 166 -1.95 17.84 23.25
CA LEU A 166 -0.80 18.02 22.37
C LEU A 166 -0.80 19.39 21.69
N GLU A 167 -1.95 19.90 21.30
CA GLU A 167 -2.11 21.26 20.78
C GLU A 167 -1.75 22.32 21.83
N GLN A 168 -2.18 22.14 23.07
CA GLN A 168 -1.76 22.99 24.19
C GLN A 168 -0.24 22.94 24.40
N ALA A 169 0.37 21.76 24.38
CA ALA A 169 1.82 21.61 24.49
C ALA A 169 2.58 22.24 23.31
N ALA A 170 2.03 22.18 22.10
CA ALA A 170 2.59 22.86 20.93
C ALA A 170 2.48 24.39 21.02
N SER A 171 1.32 24.92 21.43
CA SER A 171 1.11 26.37 21.61
C SER A 171 2.05 26.98 22.66
N ASN A 172 2.37 26.21 23.70
CA ASN A 172 3.35 26.59 24.72
C ASN A 172 4.82 26.41 24.26
N GLY A 173 5.06 25.88 23.06
CA GLY A 173 6.39 25.69 22.48
C GLY A 173 7.16 24.48 22.99
N VAL A 174 6.49 23.51 23.63
CA VAL A 174 7.10 22.24 24.06
C VAL A 174 7.17 21.24 22.91
N LEU A 175 6.16 21.22 22.05
CA LEU A 175 6.10 20.34 20.87
C LEU A 175 6.24 21.15 19.58
N GLN A 176 6.82 20.52 18.56
CA GLN A 176 6.84 21.04 17.20
C GLN A 176 5.83 20.26 16.35
N ARG A 177 4.91 20.99 15.72
CA ARG A 177 3.91 20.44 14.81
C ARG A 177 4.51 20.30 13.41
N ARG A 178 4.33 19.13 12.80
CA ARG A 178 4.59 18.93 11.38
C ARG A 178 3.26 19.04 10.64
N PRO A 179 3.12 20.03 9.73
CA PRO A 179 1.85 20.22 9.04
C PRO A 179 1.54 19.00 8.18
N GLY A 180 0.31 18.51 8.31
CA GLY A 180 -0.31 17.59 7.37
C GLY A 180 -1.14 18.33 6.33
N GLY A 181 -1.80 17.59 5.45
CA GLY A 181 -2.75 18.18 4.50
C GLY A 181 -3.30 17.21 3.49
N VAL A 182 -4.29 17.65 2.72
CA VAL A 182 -4.77 16.96 1.51
C VAL A 182 -3.91 17.45 0.35
N SER A 183 -3.45 16.55 -0.50
CA SER A 183 -2.58 16.89 -1.62
C SER A 183 -3.00 16.11 -2.85
N GLY A 184 -3.03 16.74 -4.02
CA GLY A 184 -3.25 16.07 -5.29
C GLY A 184 -4.73 15.90 -5.72
N PRO A 185 -4.94 15.29 -6.90
CA PRO A 185 -6.27 15.18 -7.51
C PRO A 185 -7.21 14.30 -6.69
N LEU A 186 -8.52 14.53 -6.82
CA LEU A 186 -9.58 13.76 -6.17
C LEU A 186 -9.49 13.68 -4.64
N GLY A 187 -8.79 14.64 -4.02
CA GLY A 187 -8.65 14.75 -2.57
C GLY A 187 -7.85 13.59 -1.97
N LEU A 188 -6.72 13.23 -2.58
CA LEU A 188 -5.78 12.29 -1.98
C LEU A 188 -5.31 12.81 -0.62
N PRO A 189 -5.40 12.01 0.46
CA PRO A 189 -4.80 12.39 1.73
C PRO A 189 -3.29 12.56 1.54
N GLY A 190 -2.77 13.74 1.88
CA GLY A 190 -1.35 13.95 2.02
C GLY A 190 -0.84 13.37 3.33
N ARG A 191 0.29 13.89 3.81
CA ARG A 191 0.90 13.39 5.04
C ARG A 191 -0.02 13.65 6.24
N PRO A 192 -0.16 12.68 7.17
CA PRO A 192 -0.88 12.91 8.40
C PRO A 192 -0.17 14.01 9.18
N GLU A 193 -0.97 14.83 9.83
CA GLU A 193 -0.46 15.79 10.77
C GLU A 193 0.03 15.08 12.03
N VAL A 194 1.27 15.38 12.42
CA VAL A 194 1.92 14.74 13.56
C VAL A 194 2.78 15.73 14.33
N PHE A 195 3.08 15.41 15.59
CA PHE A 195 4.06 16.15 16.38
C PHE A 195 5.41 15.43 16.36
N THR A 196 6.51 16.18 16.34
CA THR A 196 7.86 15.61 16.43
C THR A 196 8.07 14.96 17.79
N ASN A 197 8.40 13.67 17.80
CA ASN A 197 8.75 12.93 19.03
C ASN A 197 10.24 13.09 19.37
N ASP A 198 10.59 14.18 20.07
CA ASP A 198 11.97 14.47 20.50
C ASP A 198 12.35 13.62 21.74
N PRO A 199 13.54 12.97 21.75
CA PRO A 199 14.00 12.15 22.89
C PRO A 199 14.17 12.92 24.21
N LYS A 200 14.20 14.26 24.17
CA LYS A 200 14.30 15.13 25.36
C LYS A 200 12.94 15.40 26.02
N LEU A 201 11.84 14.91 25.45
CA LEU A 201 10.51 15.06 26.02
C LEU A 201 10.30 14.03 27.15
N PRO A 202 9.46 14.36 28.15
CA PRO A 202 9.00 13.41 29.17
C PRO A 202 8.46 12.11 28.57
N GLY A 203 8.72 10.97 29.20
CA GLY A 203 8.39 9.65 28.63
C GLY A 203 6.90 9.50 28.30
N ALA A 204 6.03 9.88 29.22
CA ALA A 204 4.58 9.83 29.00
C ALA A 204 4.08 10.78 27.90
N LEU A 205 4.76 11.92 27.68
CA LEU A 205 4.44 12.83 26.57
C LEU A 205 4.85 12.21 25.22
N ARG A 206 5.99 11.51 25.18
CA ARG A 206 6.45 10.80 23.98
C ARG A 206 5.50 9.68 23.58
N ASP A 207 5.02 8.92 24.57
CA ASP A 207 4.00 7.89 24.36
C ASP A 207 2.68 8.51 23.85
N ALA A 208 2.26 9.66 24.38
CA ALA A 208 1.09 10.39 23.88
C ALA A 208 1.27 10.86 22.42
N VAL A 209 2.44 11.40 22.08
CA VAL A 209 2.77 11.81 20.70
C VAL A 209 2.73 10.61 19.76
N ASN A 210 3.29 9.46 20.15
CA ASN A 210 3.27 8.26 19.33
C ASN A 210 1.84 7.70 19.13
N ALA A 211 1.04 7.68 20.20
CA ALA A 211 -0.36 7.28 20.13
C ALA A 211 -1.16 8.17 19.18
N HIS A 212 -0.99 9.50 19.28
CA HIS A 212 -1.64 10.43 18.36
C HIS A 212 -1.18 10.25 16.90
N ALA A 213 0.12 10.08 16.65
CA ALA A 213 0.63 9.81 15.30
C ALA A 213 0.10 8.50 14.71
N THR A 214 -0.19 7.52 15.57
CA THR A 214 -0.85 6.26 15.19
C THR A 214 -2.31 6.49 14.81
N ASP A 215 -3.06 7.28 15.58
CA ASP A 215 -4.45 7.61 15.27
C ASP A 215 -4.58 8.40 13.96
N THR A 216 -3.74 9.43 13.78
CA THR A 216 -3.77 10.25 12.55
C THR A 216 -3.29 9.46 11.34
N GLY A 217 -2.30 8.57 11.52
CA GLY A 217 -1.88 7.62 10.50
C GLY A 217 -3.00 6.66 10.09
N ARG A 218 -3.73 6.08 11.05
CA ARG A 218 -4.89 5.22 10.79
C ARG A 218 -6.00 5.99 10.05
N ALA A 219 -6.28 7.23 10.46
CA ALA A 219 -7.24 8.09 9.78
C ALA A 219 -6.81 8.37 8.32
N ALA A 220 -5.52 8.55 8.07
CA ALA A 220 -4.98 8.73 6.72
C ALA A 220 -5.15 7.47 5.85
N VAL A 221 -4.99 6.26 6.42
CA VAL A 221 -5.28 5.00 5.72
C VAL A 221 -6.75 4.92 5.31
N VAL A 222 -7.68 5.24 6.22
CA VAL A 222 -9.13 5.26 5.91
C VAL A 222 -9.46 6.30 4.84
N ALA A 223 -8.85 7.49 4.91
CA ALA A 223 -9.01 8.52 3.89
C ALA A 223 -8.44 8.08 2.53
N HIS A 224 -7.38 7.27 2.52
CA HIS A 224 -6.77 6.73 1.30
C HIS A 224 -7.67 5.69 0.65
N ASP A 225 -8.29 4.81 1.44
CA ASP A 225 -9.30 3.87 0.94
C ASP A 225 -10.50 4.59 0.30
N ALA A 226 -10.92 5.73 0.86
CA ALA A 226 -11.95 6.58 0.28
C ALA A 226 -11.49 7.28 -1.00
N TYR A 227 -10.22 7.70 -1.05
CA TYR A 227 -9.60 8.24 -2.28
C TYR A 227 -9.58 7.19 -3.39
N LEU A 228 -9.12 5.95 -3.11
CA LEU A 228 -9.07 4.88 -4.11
C LEU A 228 -10.46 4.53 -4.65
N LEU A 229 -11.51 4.64 -3.83
CA LEU A 229 -12.89 4.49 -4.28
C LEU A 229 -13.29 5.58 -5.28
N ARG A 230 -13.10 6.87 -4.91
CA ARG A 230 -13.39 8.00 -5.80
C ARG A 230 -12.59 7.92 -7.10
N TYR A 231 -11.33 7.48 -7.01
CA TYR A 231 -10.46 7.28 -8.16
C TYR A 231 -11.02 6.16 -9.07
N GLY A 232 -11.41 5.02 -8.52
CA GLY A 232 -12.05 3.93 -9.28
C GLY A 232 -13.35 4.35 -9.96
N GLU A 233 -14.19 5.15 -9.29
CA GLU A 233 -15.41 5.71 -9.87
C GLU A 233 -15.11 6.72 -10.99
N ALA A 234 -14.07 7.54 -10.84
CA ALA A 234 -13.63 8.47 -11.89
C ALA A 234 -13.12 7.71 -13.11
N VAL A 235 -12.37 6.62 -12.91
CA VAL A 235 -11.93 5.70 -13.97
C VAL A 235 -13.13 5.10 -14.69
N ALA A 236 -14.12 4.58 -13.96
CA ALA A 236 -15.31 3.99 -14.57
C ALA A 236 -16.12 4.99 -15.42
N ARG A 237 -16.13 6.27 -15.00
CA ARG A 237 -16.82 7.37 -15.69
C ARG A 237 -16.04 7.96 -16.87
N ALA A 238 -14.74 7.69 -16.98
CA ALA A 238 -13.92 8.22 -18.09
C ALA A 238 -14.41 7.66 -19.44
N ASP A 239 -14.78 8.53 -20.36
CA ASP A 239 -15.35 8.22 -21.68
C ASP A 239 -14.31 8.06 -22.79
N SER A 240 -13.07 8.46 -22.52
CA SER A 240 -11.99 8.54 -23.49
C SER A 240 -10.64 8.27 -22.84
N LEU A 241 -9.67 7.82 -23.64
CA LEU A 241 -8.30 7.63 -23.15
C LEU A 241 -7.70 8.96 -22.67
N ARG A 242 -8.06 10.09 -23.28
CA ARG A 242 -7.71 11.44 -22.82
C ARG A 242 -8.26 11.73 -21.43
N ALA A 243 -9.56 11.50 -21.19
CA ALA A 243 -10.16 11.70 -19.87
C ALA A 243 -9.47 10.81 -18.81
N LEU A 244 -9.13 9.57 -19.17
CA LEU A 244 -8.41 8.66 -18.30
C LEU A 244 -6.97 9.16 -18.01
N ARG A 245 -6.25 9.69 -19.01
CA ARG A 245 -4.93 10.34 -18.84
C ARG A 245 -4.99 11.54 -17.90
N ALA A 246 -6.02 12.38 -18.02
CA ALA A 246 -6.21 13.58 -17.21
C ALA A 246 -6.40 13.29 -15.71
N LEU A 247 -6.85 12.08 -15.34
CA LEU A 247 -6.90 11.66 -13.93
C LEU A 247 -5.51 11.49 -13.31
N GLY A 248 -4.49 11.21 -14.13
CA GLY A 248 -3.14 10.87 -13.69
C GLY A 248 -3.07 9.48 -13.02
N PRO A 249 -1.86 9.00 -12.68
CA PRO A 249 -1.70 7.70 -12.03
C PRO A 249 -2.29 7.71 -10.62
N PRO A 250 -2.87 6.59 -10.14
CA PRO A 250 -3.29 6.51 -8.75
C PRO A 250 -2.06 6.63 -7.85
N GLN A 251 -2.16 7.46 -6.80
CA GLN A 251 -1.04 7.77 -5.92
C GLN A 251 -1.03 6.88 -4.68
N ALA A 252 0.18 6.44 -4.30
CA ALA A 252 0.42 5.73 -3.06
C ALA A 252 0.34 6.68 -1.86
N LEU A 253 -0.15 6.17 -0.73
CA LEU A 253 -0.10 6.89 0.53
C LEU A 253 1.34 6.93 1.06
N ASP A 254 1.88 8.13 1.33
CA ASP A 254 3.24 8.31 1.85
C ASP A 254 3.27 8.25 3.39
N LEU A 255 3.33 7.04 3.95
CA LEU A 255 3.50 6.77 5.39
C LEU A 255 4.88 6.17 5.68
N ARG A 256 5.95 6.91 5.40
CA ARG A 256 7.32 6.51 5.77
C ARG A 256 7.59 6.79 7.25
N GLU A 257 8.44 6.02 7.93
CA GLU A 257 8.72 6.26 9.36
C GLU A 257 9.35 7.65 9.61
N THR A 258 10.01 8.21 8.60
CA THR A 258 10.56 9.57 8.63
C THR A 258 9.50 10.65 8.84
N SER A 259 8.21 10.36 8.63
CA SER A 259 7.11 11.28 8.93
C SER A 259 6.97 11.53 10.43
N LEU A 260 7.26 10.53 11.27
CA LEU A 260 7.15 10.59 12.75
C LEU A 260 8.12 11.58 13.42
N GLY A 261 9.16 12.02 12.68
CA GLY A 261 10.15 12.95 13.21
C GLY A 261 11.02 12.36 14.32
N LEU A 262 11.11 11.03 14.41
CA LEU A 262 11.98 10.34 15.35
C LEU A 262 13.46 10.61 15.03
N ALA A 263 14.25 10.90 16.05
CA ALA A 263 15.69 11.09 15.90
C ALA A 263 16.39 9.75 15.67
N TRP A 264 17.38 9.69 14.78
CA TRP A 264 18.16 8.46 14.52
C TRP A 264 18.88 7.94 15.76
N SER A 265 19.28 8.82 16.67
CA SER A 265 19.98 8.49 17.92
C SER A 265 19.04 8.12 19.07
N ASP A 266 17.72 8.08 18.85
CA ASP A 266 16.74 7.79 19.89
C ASP A 266 16.70 6.29 20.23
N PRO A 267 17.01 5.88 21.48
CA PRO A 267 16.99 4.47 21.87
C PRO A 267 15.62 3.82 21.79
N GLN A 268 14.53 4.60 21.83
CA GLN A 268 13.15 4.10 21.77
C GLN A 268 12.58 4.09 20.34
N ARG A 269 13.38 4.47 19.34
CA ARG A 269 12.92 4.62 17.96
C ARG A 269 12.27 3.36 17.42
N GLU A 270 12.94 2.21 17.53
CA GLU A 270 12.42 0.94 16.99
C GLU A 270 11.09 0.55 17.64
N ARG A 271 10.95 0.79 18.94
CA ARG A 271 9.70 0.58 19.67
C ARG A 271 8.59 1.44 19.08
N TYR A 272 8.78 2.75 18.97
CA TYR A 272 7.76 3.66 18.45
C TYR A 272 7.42 3.39 16.98
N GLU A 273 8.42 3.10 16.14
CA GLU A 273 8.17 2.72 14.74
C GLU A 273 7.36 1.44 14.64
N SER A 274 7.64 0.43 15.47
CA SER A 274 6.90 -0.83 15.47
C SER A 274 5.46 -0.67 15.96
N GLU A 275 5.24 0.09 17.05
CA GLU A 275 3.91 0.43 17.56
C GLU A 275 3.09 1.18 16.51
N TRP A 276 3.71 2.17 15.85
CA TRP A 276 3.05 2.94 14.80
C TRP A 276 2.63 2.06 13.63
N LYS A 277 3.56 1.27 13.07
CA LYS A 277 3.28 0.34 11.95
C LYS A 277 2.18 -0.66 12.30
N ALA A 278 2.22 -1.22 13.51
CA ALA A 278 1.20 -2.16 13.98
C ALA A 278 -0.17 -1.47 14.11
N GLY A 279 -0.20 -0.20 14.52
CA GLY A 279 -1.43 0.55 14.77
C GLY A 279 -2.08 1.20 13.54
N LEU A 280 -1.34 1.39 12.44
CA LEU A 280 -1.86 1.94 11.17
C LEU A 280 -3.01 1.11 10.58
N GLY A 281 -2.95 -0.21 10.74
CA GLY A 281 -3.85 -1.16 10.07
C GLY A 281 -3.45 -1.43 8.62
N ARG A 282 -4.32 -2.14 7.89
CA ARG A 282 -4.14 -2.43 6.46
C ARG A 282 -5.22 -1.73 5.65
N PRO A 283 -4.88 -1.06 4.53
CA PRO A 283 -5.89 -0.51 3.63
C PRO A 283 -6.74 -1.67 3.08
N GLN A 284 -8.05 -1.45 2.99
CA GLN A 284 -8.97 -2.43 2.41
C GLN A 284 -8.86 -2.47 0.89
N ARG A 285 -8.52 -1.34 0.27
CA ARG A 285 -8.30 -1.22 -1.17
C ARG A 285 -6.82 -1.13 -1.47
N SER A 286 -6.37 -1.87 -2.47
CA SER A 286 -4.96 -1.83 -2.87
C SER A 286 -4.74 -0.86 -4.02
N LEU A 287 -3.56 -0.25 -4.04
CA LEU A 287 -3.12 0.56 -5.18
C LEU A 287 -3.07 -0.28 -6.47
N VAL A 288 -2.73 -1.57 -6.35
CA VAL A 288 -2.72 -2.53 -7.44
C VAL A 288 -4.10 -2.64 -8.08
N GLN A 289 -5.17 -2.78 -7.29
CA GLN A 289 -6.55 -2.82 -7.82
C GLN A 289 -6.91 -1.55 -8.59
N ALA A 290 -6.46 -0.38 -8.14
CA ALA A 290 -6.68 0.88 -8.86
C ALA A 290 -5.94 0.90 -10.21
N TYR A 291 -4.69 0.43 -10.27
CA TYR A 291 -3.96 0.26 -11.53
C TYR A 291 -4.61 -0.77 -12.47
N GLU A 292 -5.11 -1.87 -11.93
CA GLU A 292 -5.84 -2.88 -12.69
C GLU A 292 -7.13 -2.29 -13.29
N ALA A 293 -7.90 -1.53 -12.51
CA ALA A 293 -9.12 -0.88 -12.98
C ALA A 293 -8.83 0.13 -14.10
N VAL A 294 -7.77 0.94 -13.97
CA VAL A 294 -7.31 1.85 -15.02
C VAL A 294 -6.94 1.08 -16.28
N THR A 295 -6.15 0.01 -16.14
CA THR A 295 -5.67 -0.78 -17.29
C THR A 295 -6.83 -1.43 -18.01
N ALA A 296 -7.78 -2.02 -17.27
CA ALA A 296 -8.98 -2.61 -17.84
C ALA A 296 -9.84 -1.56 -18.57
N ARG A 297 -10.03 -0.38 -17.97
CA ARG A 297 -10.77 0.70 -18.63
C ARG A 297 -10.07 1.19 -19.90
N ALA A 298 -8.75 1.34 -19.87
CA ALA A 298 -7.97 1.74 -21.03
C ALA A 298 -8.14 0.73 -22.18
N GLN A 299 -8.14 -0.57 -21.88
CA GLN A 299 -8.39 -1.62 -22.88
C GLN A 299 -9.79 -1.50 -23.48
N VAL A 300 -10.83 -1.34 -22.65
CA VAL A 300 -12.20 -1.17 -23.15
C VAL A 300 -12.31 0.06 -24.06
N LEU A 301 -11.69 1.18 -23.67
CA LEU A 301 -11.70 2.42 -24.46
C LEU A 301 -10.88 2.33 -25.75
N SER A 302 -9.91 1.42 -25.84
CA SER A 302 -9.19 1.09 -27.07
C SER A 302 -9.88 0.01 -27.91
N GLY A 303 -11.07 -0.44 -27.52
CA GLY A 303 -11.81 -1.52 -28.21
C GLY A 303 -11.29 -2.93 -27.91
N GLU A 304 -10.38 -3.08 -26.95
CA GLU A 304 -9.86 -4.37 -26.49
C GLU A 304 -10.69 -4.92 -25.33
N LYS A 305 -10.74 -6.26 -25.23
CA LYS A 305 -11.37 -6.89 -24.07
C LYS A 305 -10.36 -7.02 -22.92
N PRO A 306 -10.72 -6.65 -21.68
CA PRO A 306 -9.78 -6.63 -20.58
C PRO A 306 -9.37 -8.05 -20.12
N ALA A 307 -8.14 -8.14 -19.61
CA ALA A 307 -7.66 -9.34 -18.94
C ALA A 307 -8.35 -9.53 -17.57
N GLY A 308 -8.53 -10.77 -17.15
CA GLY A 308 -9.13 -11.12 -15.86
C GLY A 308 -10.05 -12.33 -15.92
N ALA A 309 -10.77 -12.56 -14.82
CA ALA A 309 -11.73 -13.63 -14.71
C ALA A 309 -13.08 -13.26 -15.35
N PHE A 310 -13.77 -14.26 -15.89
CA PHE A 310 -15.13 -14.13 -16.40
C PHE A 310 -15.94 -15.38 -16.08
N LEU A 311 -17.26 -15.20 -16.05
CA LEU A 311 -18.25 -16.27 -16.01
C LEU A 311 -18.98 -16.29 -17.36
N SER A 312 -19.35 -17.47 -17.83
CA SER A 312 -20.13 -17.64 -19.06
C SER A 312 -21.32 -18.56 -18.82
N ALA A 313 -22.41 -18.27 -19.52
CA ALA A 313 -23.58 -19.10 -19.62
C ALA A 313 -23.99 -19.18 -21.09
N GLU A 314 -24.07 -20.39 -21.62
CA GLU A 314 -24.45 -20.67 -23.00
C GLU A 314 -25.70 -21.52 -23.00
N ALA A 315 -26.76 -21.06 -23.64
CA ALA A 315 -27.95 -21.86 -23.93
C ALA A 315 -27.98 -22.19 -25.41
N SER A 316 -28.23 -23.45 -25.74
CA SER A 316 -28.42 -23.90 -27.13
C SER A 316 -29.71 -24.67 -27.31
N ALA A 317 -30.28 -24.59 -28.50
CA ALA A 317 -31.45 -25.36 -28.90
C ALA A 317 -31.30 -25.76 -30.36
N SER A 318 -31.66 -26.99 -30.71
CA SER A 318 -31.59 -27.46 -32.09
C SER A 318 -32.82 -28.25 -32.49
N HIS A 319 -33.20 -28.11 -33.75
CA HIS A 319 -34.28 -28.86 -34.39
C HIS A 319 -33.87 -29.27 -35.80
N ASP A 320 -33.84 -30.59 -36.05
CA ASP A 320 -33.26 -31.17 -37.26
C ASP A 320 -31.85 -30.62 -37.54
N LEU A 321 -31.69 -29.84 -38.62
CA LEU A 321 -30.43 -29.20 -39.01
C LEU A 321 -30.24 -27.82 -38.39
N LEU A 322 -31.29 -27.19 -37.88
CA LEU A 322 -31.23 -25.83 -37.33
C LEU A 322 -30.65 -25.85 -35.92
N HIS A 323 -29.67 -24.99 -35.68
CA HIS A 323 -29.03 -24.81 -34.38
C HIS A 323 -29.10 -23.33 -33.97
N LEU A 324 -29.51 -23.07 -32.73
CA LEU A 324 -29.59 -21.76 -32.11
C LEU A 324 -28.72 -21.77 -30.85
N LYS A 325 -27.92 -20.73 -30.67
CA LYS A 325 -27.00 -20.58 -29.54
C LYS A 325 -27.07 -19.15 -29.00
N THR A 326 -27.15 -19.01 -27.69
CA THR A 326 -27.06 -17.73 -26.99
C THR A 326 -26.02 -17.85 -25.89
N GLU A 327 -24.97 -17.04 -25.94
CA GLU A 327 -23.92 -16.96 -24.93
C GLU A 327 -23.99 -15.62 -24.21
N ALA A 328 -24.05 -15.65 -22.88
CA ALA A 328 -23.89 -14.49 -22.03
C ALA A 328 -22.57 -14.63 -21.26
N ARG A 329 -21.78 -13.56 -21.23
CA ARG A 329 -20.47 -13.53 -20.58
C ARG A 329 -20.37 -12.32 -19.67
N ALA A 330 -20.17 -12.58 -18.38
CA ALA A 330 -19.96 -11.55 -17.37
C ALA A 330 -18.47 -11.52 -16.99
N SER A 331 -17.78 -10.45 -17.38
CA SER A 331 -16.38 -10.24 -17.02
C SER A 331 -16.27 -9.51 -15.69
N ALA A 332 -15.33 -9.89 -14.83
CA ALA A 332 -15.13 -9.22 -13.54
C ALA A 332 -14.72 -7.74 -13.68
N ARG A 333 -14.20 -7.34 -14.85
CA ARG A 333 -13.58 -6.03 -15.11
C ARG A 333 -14.03 -5.40 -16.43
N GLY A 334 -15.12 -5.89 -17.02
CA GLY A 334 -15.57 -5.48 -18.35
C GLY A 334 -17.09 -5.52 -18.49
N PRO A 335 -17.62 -5.11 -19.65
CA PRO A 335 -19.05 -5.20 -19.91
C PRO A 335 -19.55 -6.65 -19.87
N VAL A 336 -20.86 -6.79 -19.68
CA VAL A 336 -21.56 -8.06 -19.93
C VAL A 336 -21.79 -8.15 -21.43
N ASP A 337 -21.22 -9.17 -22.05
CA ASP A 337 -21.40 -9.45 -23.48
C ASP A 337 -22.52 -10.49 -23.63
N VAL A 338 -23.46 -10.24 -24.54
CA VAL A 338 -24.47 -11.25 -24.94
C VAL A 338 -24.36 -11.44 -26.44
N HIS A 339 -24.18 -12.68 -26.88
CA HIS A 339 -24.01 -13.04 -28.29
C HIS A 339 -25.04 -14.11 -28.65
N ALA A 340 -25.81 -13.86 -29.70
CA ALA A 340 -26.77 -14.80 -30.24
C ALA A 340 -26.34 -15.20 -31.65
N GLN A 341 -26.41 -16.51 -31.91
CA GLN A 341 -26.01 -17.11 -33.17
C GLN A 341 -27.09 -18.11 -33.61
N ALA A 342 -27.27 -18.20 -34.92
CA ALA A 342 -28.17 -19.16 -35.55
C ALA A 342 -27.49 -19.78 -36.76
N GLY A 343 -27.75 -21.05 -37.03
CA GLY A 343 -27.06 -21.74 -38.09
C GLY A 343 -27.48 -23.18 -38.30
N VAL A 344 -26.58 -23.93 -38.93
CA VAL A 344 -26.82 -25.30 -39.34
C VAL A 344 -25.79 -26.22 -38.71
N ALA A 345 -26.25 -27.30 -38.10
CA ALA A 345 -25.42 -28.37 -37.56
C ALA A 345 -25.68 -29.68 -38.32
N THR A 346 -24.62 -30.34 -38.75
CA THR A 346 -24.69 -31.64 -39.43
C THR A 346 -23.76 -32.63 -38.74
N LYS A 347 -24.15 -33.90 -38.66
CA LYS A 347 -23.33 -34.97 -38.07
C LYS A 347 -23.24 -36.17 -39.02
N ALA A 348 -22.04 -36.68 -39.22
CA ALA A 348 -21.73 -37.88 -39.99
C ALA A 348 -20.82 -38.80 -39.15
N GLY A 349 -21.43 -39.75 -38.45
CA GLY A 349 -20.71 -40.62 -37.51
C GLY A 349 -20.15 -39.82 -36.32
N PRO A 350 -18.87 -40.01 -35.93
CA PRO A 350 -18.26 -39.27 -34.83
C PRO A 350 -17.93 -37.82 -35.21
N LEU A 351 -18.09 -37.41 -36.48
CA LEU A 351 -17.75 -36.08 -36.96
C LEU A 351 -18.99 -35.19 -37.03
N GLY A 352 -18.92 -34.00 -36.43
CA GLY A 352 -19.93 -32.95 -36.51
C GLY A 352 -19.33 -31.69 -37.13
N LEU A 353 -20.11 -31.03 -37.98
CA LEU A 353 -19.81 -29.71 -38.53
C LEU A 353 -20.95 -28.76 -38.18
N GLU A 354 -20.61 -27.67 -37.52
CA GLU A 354 -21.54 -26.60 -37.17
C GLU A 354 -21.12 -25.32 -37.89
N VAL A 355 -22.06 -24.66 -38.55
CA VAL A 355 -21.86 -23.38 -39.24
C VAL A 355 -22.87 -22.41 -38.68
N MET A 356 -22.40 -21.45 -37.88
CA MET A 356 -23.22 -20.48 -37.17
C MET A 356 -22.99 -19.08 -37.74
N THR A 357 -24.04 -18.26 -37.79
CA THR A 357 -23.94 -16.85 -38.16
C THR A 357 -24.52 -16.02 -37.02
N ASP A 358 -23.80 -14.96 -36.64
CA ASP A 358 -24.27 -14.01 -35.63
C ASP A 358 -25.14 -12.89 -36.24
N ALA A 359 -25.70 -12.03 -35.39
CA ALA A 359 -26.52 -10.89 -35.80
C ALA A 359 -25.77 -9.85 -36.65
N HIS A 360 -24.44 -9.88 -36.67
CA HIS A 360 -23.58 -8.98 -37.44
C HIS A 360 -23.09 -9.61 -38.76
N GLY A 361 -23.56 -10.81 -39.11
CA GLY A 361 -23.18 -11.53 -40.32
C GLY A 361 -21.81 -12.21 -40.23
N LYS A 362 -21.22 -12.30 -39.04
CA LYS A 362 -19.98 -13.05 -38.82
C LYS A 362 -20.31 -14.54 -38.80
N VAL A 363 -19.63 -15.29 -39.66
CA VAL A 363 -19.77 -16.74 -39.76
C VAL A 363 -18.69 -17.42 -38.93
N GLU A 364 -19.11 -18.32 -38.05
CA GLU A 364 -18.26 -19.17 -37.24
C GLU A 364 -18.45 -20.62 -37.66
N THR A 365 -17.36 -21.33 -37.92
CA THR A 365 -17.40 -22.75 -38.28
C THR A 365 -16.73 -23.57 -37.19
N GLN A 366 -17.42 -24.57 -36.67
CA GLN A 366 -16.90 -25.46 -35.64
C GLN A 366 -16.88 -26.90 -36.13
N LEU A 367 -15.70 -27.53 -36.03
CA LEU A 367 -15.53 -28.94 -36.26
C LEU A 367 -15.52 -29.66 -34.91
N GLN A 368 -16.37 -30.67 -34.75
CA GLN A 368 -16.48 -31.48 -33.54
C GLN A 368 -16.22 -32.95 -33.85
N VAL A 369 -15.47 -33.62 -32.97
CA VAL A 369 -15.31 -35.06 -32.92
C VAL A 369 -15.94 -35.55 -31.61
N ASP A 370 -16.99 -36.37 -31.67
CA ASP A 370 -17.67 -36.95 -30.50
C ASP A 370 -17.47 -38.47 -30.46
N LEU A 371 -16.82 -38.94 -29.39
CA LEU A 371 -16.54 -40.36 -29.11
C LEU A 371 -17.45 -40.92 -28.00
N GLY A 372 -18.58 -40.26 -27.74
CA GLY A 372 -19.59 -40.64 -26.75
C GLY A 372 -19.28 -40.10 -25.36
N ILE A 373 -18.19 -40.56 -24.76
CA ILE A 373 -17.73 -40.14 -23.41
C ILE A 373 -16.80 -38.93 -23.43
N ALA A 374 -16.19 -38.66 -24.58
CA ALA A 374 -15.27 -37.55 -24.81
C ALA A 374 -15.61 -36.87 -26.13
N SER A 375 -15.52 -35.55 -26.16
CA SER A 375 -15.60 -34.80 -27.41
C SER A 375 -14.53 -33.73 -27.48
N VAL A 376 -13.99 -33.52 -28.67
CA VAL A 376 -13.05 -32.43 -28.96
C VAL A 376 -13.69 -31.57 -30.03
N SER A 377 -13.69 -30.25 -29.86
CA SER A 377 -14.11 -29.34 -30.92
C SER A 377 -13.11 -28.21 -31.10
N ARG A 378 -13.06 -27.70 -32.33
CA ARG A 378 -12.25 -26.55 -32.73
C ARG A 378 -13.07 -25.62 -33.60
N ASP A 379 -13.14 -24.35 -33.21
CA ASP A 379 -13.78 -23.31 -34.02
C ASP A 379 -12.79 -22.63 -34.99
N SER A 380 -13.32 -21.82 -35.89
CA SER A 380 -12.56 -21.03 -36.86
C SER A 380 -11.66 -19.96 -36.22
N GLU A 381 -11.90 -19.59 -34.97
CA GLU A 381 -11.08 -18.62 -34.22
C GLU A 381 -9.89 -19.29 -33.50
N GLY A 382 -9.82 -20.62 -33.55
CA GLY A 382 -8.78 -21.41 -32.92
C GLY A 382 -9.04 -21.78 -31.46
N LYS A 383 -10.26 -21.55 -30.95
CA LYS A 383 -10.67 -22.10 -29.65
C LYS A 383 -10.77 -23.61 -29.77
N VAL A 384 -10.17 -24.30 -28.82
CA VAL A 384 -10.26 -25.74 -28.65
C VAL A 384 -11.07 -26.01 -27.39
N GLU A 385 -12.11 -26.84 -27.50
CA GLU A 385 -12.92 -27.30 -26.38
C GLU A 385 -12.77 -28.81 -26.24
N LEU A 386 -12.37 -29.25 -25.06
CA LEU A 386 -12.29 -30.65 -24.65
C LEU A 386 -13.41 -30.91 -23.66
N SER A 387 -14.28 -31.89 -23.92
CA SER A 387 -15.34 -32.29 -23.00
C SER A 387 -15.23 -33.77 -22.65
N LEU A 388 -15.48 -34.10 -21.39
CA LEU A 388 -15.47 -35.47 -20.85
C LEU A 388 -16.68 -35.65 -19.93
N GLY A 389 -17.40 -36.77 -20.05
CA GLY A 389 -18.57 -37.01 -19.22
C GLY A 389 -19.11 -38.43 -19.24
N ALA A 390 -20.02 -38.70 -18.31
CA ALA A 390 -20.75 -39.95 -18.21
C ALA A 390 -22.02 -39.88 -19.09
N GLY A 391 -21.87 -40.22 -20.36
CA GLY A 391 -22.96 -40.22 -21.33
C GLY A 391 -23.27 -38.85 -21.95
N PRO A 392 -24.38 -38.72 -22.71
CA PRO A 392 -24.66 -37.53 -23.51
C PRO A 392 -25.24 -36.35 -22.72
N HIS A 393 -25.61 -36.54 -21.45
CA HIS A 393 -26.44 -35.57 -20.71
C HIS A 393 -25.69 -34.59 -19.83
N ALA A 394 -24.53 -34.98 -19.30
CA ALA A 394 -23.72 -34.14 -18.42
C ALA A 394 -22.24 -34.35 -18.72
N ARG A 395 -21.55 -33.27 -19.10
CA ARG A 395 -20.12 -33.28 -19.42
C ARG A 395 -19.41 -32.14 -18.70
N ALA A 396 -18.20 -32.38 -18.24
CA ALA A 396 -17.26 -31.32 -17.88
C ALA A 396 -16.50 -30.90 -19.13
N HIS A 397 -16.23 -29.61 -19.29
CA HIS A 397 -15.46 -29.10 -20.44
C HIS A 397 -14.31 -28.21 -19.99
N ALA A 398 -13.28 -28.13 -20.83
CA ALA A 398 -12.16 -27.22 -20.74
C ALA A 398 -11.96 -26.54 -22.10
N THR A 399 -11.77 -25.23 -22.10
CA THR A 399 -11.59 -24.43 -23.31
C THR A 399 -10.24 -23.73 -23.29
N LEU A 400 -9.55 -23.72 -24.42
CA LEU A 400 -8.32 -22.97 -24.63
C LEU A 400 -8.42 -22.21 -25.95
N ASN A 401 -8.24 -20.90 -25.92
CA ASN A 401 -8.07 -20.09 -27.11
C ASN A 401 -6.73 -19.32 -27.02
N PRO A 402 -5.69 -19.77 -27.74
CA PRO A 402 -4.37 -19.13 -27.67
C PRO A 402 -4.33 -17.76 -28.37
N SER A 403 -5.21 -17.51 -29.35
CA SER A 403 -5.23 -16.22 -30.07
C SER A 403 -5.77 -15.10 -29.20
N THR A 404 -6.78 -15.41 -28.36
CA THR A 404 -7.38 -14.47 -27.40
C THR A 404 -6.79 -14.57 -25.99
N ALA A 405 -5.81 -15.46 -25.78
CA ALA A 405 -5.20 -15.77 -24.48
C ALA A 405 -6.24 -16.17 -23.41
N GLU A 406 -7.24 -16.96 -23.81
CA GLU A 406 -8.31 -17.41 -22.92
C GLU A 406 -8.14 -18.87 -22.54
N PHE A 407 -8.34 -19.15 -21.26
CA PHE A 407 -8.45 -20.49 -20.73
C PHE A 407 -9.67 -20.57 -19.82
N GLY A 408 -10.40 -21.68 -19.86
CA GLY A 408 -11.59 -21.83 -19.04
C GLY A 408 -12.06 -23.27 -18.95
N GLY A 409 -13.15 -23.44 -18.24
CA GLY A 409 -13.82 -24.72 -18.14
C GLY A 409 -15.16 -24.58 -17.45
N GLY A 410 -15.87 -25.69 -17.33
CA GLY A 410 -17.20 -25.68 -16.79
C GLY A 410 -17.93 -27.00 -16.95
N VAL A 411 -19.24 -26.91 -16.88
CA VAL A 411 -20.15 -28.04 -17.04
C VAL A 411 -21.15 -27.74 -18.13
N SER A 412 -21.52 -28.76 -18.88
CA SER A 412 -22.54 -28.70 -19.91
C SER A 412 -23.57 -29.79 -19.69
N PHE A 413 -24.83 -29.43 -19.81
CA PHE A 413 -25.98 -30.30 -19.74
C PHE A 413 -26.66 -30.32 -21.10
N ALA A 414 -27.06 -31.50 -21.57
CA ALA A 414 -27.80 -31.65 -22.81
C ALA A 414 -28.96 -32.62 -22.64
N VAL A 415 -30.12 -32.23 -23.16
CA VAL A 415 -31.32 -33.05 -23.20
C VAL A 415 -31.74 -33.21 -24.64
N SER A 416 -32.00 -34.46 -25.02
CA SER A 416 -32.49 -34.84 -26.34
C SER A 416 -33.84 -35.52 -26.15
N ASP A 417 -34.79 -35.27 -27.05
CA ASP A 417 -36.02 -36.05 -27.06
C ASP A 417 -35.78 -37.49 -27.55
N LYS A 418 -36.80 -38.36 -27.43
CA LYS A 418 -36.68 -39.77 -27.84
C LYS A 418 -36.53 -39.95 -29.35
N SER A 419 -37.00 -38.98 -30.16
CA SER A 419 -36.85 -39.02 -31.62
C SER A 419 -35.47 -38.53 -32.09
N GLY A 420 -34.71 -37.85 -31.22
CA GLY A 420 -33.43 -37.24 -31.56
C GLY A 420 -33.57 -35.99 -32.45
N GLN A 421 -34.79 -35.47 -32.65
CA GLN A 421 -35.04 -34.30 -33.50
C GLN A 421 -35.00 -32.99 -32.72
N HIS A 422 -35.09 -33.04 -31.39
CA HIS A 422 -35.01 -31.86 -30.53
C HIS A 422 -33.87 -32.01 -29.53
N HIS A 423 -32.98 -31.03 -29.51
CA HIS A 423 -31.93 -30.93 -28.51
C HIS A 423 -31.99 -29.58 -27.80
N ALA A 424 -31.78 -29.60 -26.49
CA ALA A 424 -31.59 -28.40 -25.68
C ALA A 424 -30.31 -28.56 -24.85
N GLY A 425 -29.49 -27.53 -24.82
CA GLY A 425 -28.21 -27.51 -24.12
C GLY A 425 -28.09 -26.29 -23.20
N LEU A 426 -27.41 -26.50 -22.07
CA LEU A 426 -26.99 -25.44 -21.16
C LEU A 426 -25.53 -25.69 -20.78
N LYS A 427 -24.63 -24.75 -21.08
CA LYS A 427 -23.26 -24.74 -20.56
C LYS A 427 -23.10 -23.59 -19.57
N LEU A 428 -22.47 -23.89 -18.44
CA LEU A 428 -22.07 -22.91 -17.44
C LEU A 428 -20.57 -23.02 -17.27
N GLY A 429 -19.86 -21.90 -17.38
CA GLY A 429 -18.41 -21.86 -17.40
C GLY A 429 -17.81 -20.74 -16.59
N TYR A 430 -16.53 -20.91 -16.29
CA TYR A 430 -15.64 -19.89 -15.79
C TYR A 430 -14.42 -19.83 -16.70
N GLY A 431 -13.72 -18.70 -16.69
CA GLY A 431 -12.41 -18.65 -17.32
C GLY A 431 -11.60 -17.45 -16.93
N LEU A 432 -10.37 -17.45 -17.44
CA LEU A 432 -9.36 -16.44 -17.28
C LEU A 432 -8.95 -15.98 -18.68
N ARG A 433 -8.88 -14.67 -18.86
CA ARG A 433 -8.26 -14.04 -20.03
C ARG A 433 -6.95 -13.41 -19.59
N GLY A 434 -5.85 -13.81 -20.22
CA GLY A 434 -4.55 -13.17 -20.09
C GLY A 434 -4.42 -11.95 -21.01
N LEU A 435 -3.21 -11.40 -21.09
CA LEU A 435 -2.89 -10.47 -22.16
C LEU A 435 -2.66 -11.28 -23.45
N THR A 436 -3.12 -10.75 -24.58
CA THR A 436 -2.77 -11.33 -25.89
C THR A 436 -1.26 -11.28 -26.09
N PRO A 437 -0.67 -12.20 -26.89
CA PRO A 437 0.77 -12.21 -27.15
C PRO A 437 1.29 -10.85 -27.65
N GLU A 438 0.54 -10.20 -28.52
CA GLU A 438 0.86 -8.85 -29.04
C GLU A 438 0.92 -7.81 -27.92
N ARG A 439 -0.06 -7.84 -26.99
CA ARG A 439 -0.12 -6.88 -25.89
C ARG A 439 0.94 -7.16 -24.84
N ALA A 440 1.21 -8.43 -24.56
CA ALA A 440 2.31 -8.84 -23.68
C ALA A 440 3.66 -8.36 -24.24
N ALA A 441 3.88 -8.50 -25.55
CA ALA A 441 5.08 -7.99 -26.20
C ALA A 441 5.16 -6.46 -26.18
N GLN A 442 4.04 -5.75 -26.31
CA GLN A 442 4.01 -4.29 -26.19
C GLN A 442 4.26 -3.80 -24.76
N ALA A 443 3.81 -4.52 -23.74
CA ALA A 443 3.94 -4.12 -22.34
C ALA A 443 5.39 -4.05 -21.86
N VAL A 444 6.29 -4.83 -22.47
CA VAL A 444 7.74 -4.86 -22.14
C VAL A 444 8.57 -3.90 -22.99
N ARG A 445 7.96 -3.25 -23.99
CA ARG A 445 8.65 -2.33 -24.90
C ARG A 445 8.82 -0.96 -24.25
N SER A 446 10.05 -0.46 -24.22
CA SER A 446 10.41 0.83 -23.62
C SER A 446 10.13 2.05 -24.53
N ASP A 447 9.75 1.81 -25.79
CA ASP A 447 9.38 2.83 -26.77
C ASP A 447 7.87 3.07 -26.84
N VAL A 448 7.08 2.24 -26.17
CA VAL A 448 5.63 2.38 -26.03
C VAL A 448 5.36 3.17 -24.75
N PRO A 449 4.89 4.44 -24.80
CA PRO A 449 4.59 5.17 -23.59
C PRO A 449 3.41 4.49 -22.88
N GLY A 450 3.54 4.34 -21.56
CA GLY A 450 2.42 3.93 -20.72
C GLY A 450 1.31 4.99 -20.74
N LEU A 451 0.11 4.62 -20.33
CA LEU A 451 -1.06 5.51 -20.33
C LEU A 451 -0.76 6.88 -19.70
N PHE A 452 -0.06 6.90 -18.56
CA PHE A 452 0.28 8.13 -17.83
C PHE A 452 1.66 8.71 -18.20
N SER A 453 2.37 8.11 -19.14
CA SER A 453 3.67 8.59 -19.60
C SER A 453 3.49 9.50 -20.81
N ARG A 454 4.16 10.65 -20.80
CA ARG A 454 4.24 11.51 -21.98
C ARG A 454 5.01 10.75 -23.09
N PRO A 455 4.51 10.70 -24.34
CA PRO A 455 5.27 10.17 -25.46
C PRO A 455 6.61 10.89 -25.60
N LYS A 456 7.69 10.13 -25.82
CA LYS A 456 9.04 10.68 -25.98
C LYS A 456 9.15 11.61 -27.18
N ASP A 457 8.35 11.38 -28.22
CA ASP A 457 8.36 12.21 -29.42
C ASP A 457 7.52 13.49 -29.27
N LEU A 458 6.82 13.68 -28.13
CA LEU A 458 6.04 14.89 -27.83
C LEU A 458 6.91 16.05 -27.30
N ASP A 459 8.21 15.81 -27.12
CA ASP A 459 9.19 16.85 -26.77
C ASP A 459 9.35 17.86 -27.93
N PRO A 460 9.72 19.13 -27.65
CA PRO A 460 9.55 20.22 -28.61
C PRO A 460 10.34 19.99 -29.91
N GLY A 461 9.60 19.77 -31.02
CA GLY A 461 10.15 19.75 -32.38
C GLY A 461 9.48 18.80 -33.38
N LEU A 462 8.76 17.76 -32.90
CA LEU A 462 8.10 16.78 -33.77
C LEU A 462 6.60 17.02 -33.86
N THR A 463 6.15 17.55 -35.01
CA THR A 463 4.71 17.63 -35.33
C THR A 463 4.14 16.25 -35.61
N TRP A 464 2.85 16.03 -35.32
CA TRP A 464 2.16 14.75 -35.58
C TRP A 464 2.47 14.18 -36.98
N ASP A 465 2.39 15.00 -38.02
CA ASP A 465 2.60 14.56 -39.41
C ASP A 465 4.06 14.23 -39.75
N ALA A 466 5.01 14.64 -38.91
CA ALA A 466 6.43 14.32 -39.07
C ALA A 466 6.78 12.96 -38.45
N LEU A 467 5.87 12.35 -37.69
CA LEU A 467 6.07 11.01 -37.12
C LEU A 467 5.97 9.95 -38.22
N PRO A 468 6.86 8.92 -38.19
CA PRO A 468 6.72 7.74 -39.03
C PRO A 468 5.32 7.13 -38.91
N THR A 469 4.75 6.64 -40.02
CA THR A 469 3.38 6.09 -40.05
C THR A 469 3.16 5.00 -39.00
N GLU A 470 4.15 4.14 -38.76
CA GLU A 470 4.08 3.10 -37.73
C GLU A 470 3.98 3.69 -36.31
N ARG A 471 4.71 4.78 -36.03
CA ARG A 471 4.65 5.49 -34.73
C ARG A 471 3.33 6.23 -34.55
N ARG A 472 2.82 6.87 -35.60
CA ARG A 472 1.48 7.48 -35.59
C ARG A 472 0.42 6.45 -35.29
N ALA A 473 0.40 5.34 -36.02
CA ALA A 473 -0.55 4.26 -35.80
C ALA A 473 -0.46 3.69 -34.37
N LEU A 474 0.74 3.63 -33.79
CA LEU A 474 0.93 3.22 -32.40
C LEU A 474 0.30 4.22 -31.42
N TYR A 475 0.52 5.52 -31.59
CA TYR A 475 -0.07 6.56 -30.74
C TYR A 475 -1.59 6.68 -30.93
N GLU A 476 -2.10 6.52 -32.15
CA GLU A 476 -3.53 6.43 -32.44
C GLU A 476 -4.18 5.27 -31.69
N ARG A 477 -3.55 4.08 -31.67
CA ARG A 477 -4.02 2.94 -30.87
C ARG A 477 -4.03 3.22 -29.36
N GLN A 478 -3.21 4.15 -28.91
CA GLN A 478 -3.20 4.65 -27.52
C GLN A 478 -4.12 5.86 -27.32
N GLY A 479 -4.97 6.16 -28.30
CA GLY A 479 -5.94 7.25 -28.24
C GLY A 479 -5.33 8.64 -28.29
N TRP A 480 -4.13 8.81 -28.83
CA TRP A 480 -3.61 10.13 -29.18
C TRP A 480 -4.21 10.58 -30.51
N THR A 481 -4.61 11.85 -30.56
CA THR A 481 -5.10 12.50 -31.77
C THR A 481 -4.13 13.59 -32.22
N ARG A 482 -4.24 14.00 -33.49
CA ARG A 482 -3.45 15.11 -34.05
C ARG A 482 -3.68 16.39 -33.25
N GLU A 483 -4.93 16.65 -32.87
CA GLU A 483 -5.33 17.82 -32.10
C GLU A 483 -4.72 17.81 -30.70
N GLU A 484 -4.74 16.66 -30.01
CA GLU A 484 -4.10 16.50 -28.69
C GLU A 484 -2.59 16.68 -28.78
N TRP A 485 -1.95 16.09 -29.80
CA TRP A 485 -0.51 16.23 -30.04
C TRP A 485 -0.11 17.70 -30.22
N ALA A 486 -0.91 18.46 -30.99
CA ALA A 486 -0.68 19.88 -31.23
C ALA A 486 -0.93 20.77 -30.00
N GLN A 487 -1.82 20.37 -29.10
CA GLN A 487 -2.08 21.07 -27.84
C GLN A 487 -0.95 20.85 -26.84
N ASP A 488 -0.54 19.60 -26.63
CA ASP A 488 0.43 19.23 -25.61
C ASP A 488 1.89 19.53 -26.01
N SER A 489 2.18 19.64 -27.30
CA SER A 489 3.51 20.09 -27.80
C SER A 489 3.78 21.59 -27.60
N ARG A 490 2.77 22.38 -27.23
CA ARG A 490 2.89 23.83 -26.97
C ARG A 490 3.07 24.18 -25.49
N GLY A 491 2.91 23.22 -24.59
CA GLY A 491 3.09 23.35 -23.14
C GLY A 491 4.33 22.62 -22.66
#